data_AF-A0A2T0M9V5-F1
#
_entry.id   AF-A0A2T0M9V5-F1
#
_cell.length_a   1.000
_cell.length_b   1.000
_cell.length_c   1.000
_cell.angle_alpha   90.00
_cell.angle_beta   90.00
_cell.angle_gamma   90.00
#
_symmetry.space_group_name_H-M   'P 1'
#
loop_
_entity.id
_entity.type
_entity.pdbx_description
1 polymer ?
#
loop_
_entity_poly.entity_id
_entity_poly.type
_entity_poly.pdbx_seq_one_letter_code
_entity_poly.pdbx_strand_id
1 'polypeptide(L)'
;MKTKQLISNGKKIIWEMVPVILGIWIALWVSNWNENKRDRQFLERIMQSVQSENKVNLEEISVIRPRQEKLMENVENHLNDNGTTILQILSKSGGFKIPAIKNASWKALTGSKIELMDYKTLKILSDIEEGQKAFESKIDYATSFLYQNLNATGEDEKTIFKVLLNDIIDSENQLEKLFRELEGIDSQQTGN
;
A
#
# COMPACT_ATOMS: atom_id res chain seq x y z
N MET A 1 62.59 -18.95 36.19
CA MET A 1 63.04 -18.12 35.05
C MET A 1 62.18 -18.31 33.78
N LYS A 2 61.65 -19.51 33.49
CA LYS A 2 60.80 -19.79 32.31
C LYS A 2 59.42 -19.09 32.27
N THR A 3 58.82 -18.77 33.42
CA THR A 3 57.49 -18.12 33.49
C THR A 3 57.50 -16.65 33.10
N LYS A 4 58.55 -15.89 33.43
CA LYS A 4 58.71 -14.48 32.99
C LYS A 4 58.89 -14.37 31.47
N GLN A 5 59.53 -15.35 30.84
CA GLN A 5 59.81 -15.38 29.40
C GLN A 5 58.55 -15.75 28.58
N LEU A 6 57.69 -16.63 29.11
CA LEU A 6 56.38 -16.95 28.53
C LEU A 6 55.42 -15.75 28.58
N ILE A 7 55.40 -14.99 29.68
CA ILE A 7 54.57 -13.79 29.84
C ILE A 7 55.06 -12.64 28.94
N SER A 8 56.38 -12.48 28.74
CA SER A 8 56.91 -11.46 27.83
C SER A 8 56.61 -11.76 26.37
N ASN A 9 56.68 -13.04 25.96
CA ASN A 9 56.36 -13.45 24.60
C ASN A 9 54.86 -13.34 24.32
N GLY A 10 54.00 -13.68 25.29
CA GLY A 10 52.55 -13.46 25.18
C GLY A 10 52.17 -11.98 25.03
N LYS A 11 52.83 -11.08 25.79
CA LYS A 11 52.64 -9.62 25.61
C LYS A 11 53.05 -9.15 24.22
N LYS A 12 54.11 -9.71 23.66
CA LYS A 12 54.60 -9.33 22.31
C LYS A 12 53.63 -9.77 21.22
N ILE A 13 53.09 -10.99 21.32
CA ILE A 13 52.07 -11.52 20.40
C ILE A 13 50.78 -10.67 20.46
N ILE A 14 50.34 -10.28 21.67
CA ILE A 14 49.16 -9.39 21.81
C ILE A 14 49.40 -8.05 21.11
N TRP A 15 50.59 -7.46 21.26
CA TRP A 15 50.94 -6.20 20.60
C TRP A 15 51.04 -6.32 19.07
N GLU A 16 51.41 -7.49 18.55
CA GLU A 16 51.45 -7.78 17.11
C GLU A 16 50.05 -8.06 16.53
N MET A 17 49.10 -8.54 17.34
CA MET A 17 47.71 -8.79 16.92
C MET A 17 46.83 -7.52 16.95
N VAL A 18 47.13 -6.55 17.82
CA VAL A 18 46.35 -5.31 17.98
C VAL A 18 46.14 -4.56 16.65
N PRO A 19 47.17 -4.33 15.80
CA PRO A 19 47.00 -3.66 14.51
C PRO A 19 46.09 -4.43 13.54
N VAL A 20 46.17 -5.76 13.53
CA VAL A 20 45.34 -6.62 12.66
C VAL A 20 43.87 -6.55 13.09
N ILE A 21 43.62 -6.66 14.40
CA ILE A 21 42.27 -6.57 14.97
C ILE A 21 41.68 -5.18 14.72
N LEU A 22 42.47 -4.11 14.89
CA LEU A 22 42.06 -2.74 14.58
C LEU A 22 41.74 -2.55 13.10
N GLY A 23 42.53 -3.14 12.20
CA GLY A 23 42.26 -3.10 10.75
C GLY A 23 40.92 -3.73 10.39
N ILE A 24 40.62 -4.90 10.95
CA ILE A 24 39.33 -5.58 10.77
C ILE A 24 38.19 -4.77 11.39
N TRP A 25 38.38 -4.24 12.60
CA TRP A 25 37.39 -3.41 13.28
C TRP A 25 37.03 -2.15 12.50
N ILE A 26 38.03 -1.43 11.98
CA ILE A 26 37.82 -0.22 11.17
C ILE A 26 37.12 -0.58 9.86
N ALA A 27 37.52 -1.68 9.20
CA ALA A 27 36.87 -2.14 7.98
C ALA A 27 35.38 -2.46 8.21
N LEU A 28 35.07 -3.20 9.29
CA LEU A 28 33.69 -3.50 9.68
C LEU A 28 32.93 -2.22 10.05
N TRP A 29 33.55 -1.28 10.76
CA TRP A 29 32.93 -0.03 11.16
C TRP A 29 32.60 0.87 9.96
N VAL A 30 33.55 1.06 9.04
CA VAL A 30 33.34 1.84 7.80
C VAL A 30 32.30 1.17 6.90
N SER A 31 32.36 -0.16 6.76
CA SER A 31 31.36 -0.93 5.99
C SER A 31 29.96 -0.76 6.57
N ASN A 32 29.82 -0.94 7.89
CA ASN A 32 28.53 -0.80 8.58
C ASN A 32 27.99 0.63 8.51
N TRP A 33 28.85 1.65 8.59
CA TRP A 33 28.44 3.04 8.43
C TRP A 33 27.94 3.35 7.00
N ASN A 34 28.66 2.87 5.98
CA ASN A 34 28.27 3.05 4.59
C ASN A 34 26.97 2.30 4.25
N GLU A 35 26.80 1.10 4.79
CA GLU A 35 25.57 0.31 4.63
C GLU A 35 24.37 0.99 5.29
N ASN A 36 24.51 1.46 6.54
CA ASN A 36 23.48 2.24 7.22
C ASN A 36 23.09 3.51 6.44
N LYS A 37 24.06 4.20 5.83
CA LYS A 37 23.77 5.37 4.99
C LYS A 37 22.97 4.99 3.74
N ARG A 38 23.35 3.91 3.06
CA ARG A 38 22.66 3.43 1.85
C ARG A 38 21.23 2.98 2.18
N ASP A 39 21.05 2.31 3.31
CA ASP A 39 19.75 1.81 3.76
C ASP A 39 18.80 2.93 4.12
N ARG A 40 19.29 4.00 4.78
CA ARG A 40 18.52 5.23 5.01
C ARG A 40 18.09 5.90 3.70
N GLN A 41 19.01 6.06 2.76
CA GLN A 41 18.69 6.67 1.46
C GLN A 41 17.68 5.86 0.67
N PHE A 42 17.75 4.53 0.74
CA PHE A 42 16.75 3.65 0.15
C PHE A 42 15.38 3.87 0.79
N LEU A 43 15.31 3.83 2.13
CA LEU A 43 14.07 4.01 2.88
C LEU A 43 13.42 5.38 2.62
N GLU A 44 14.21 6.46 2.58
CA GLU A 44 13.73 7.80 2.26
C GLU A 44 13.10 7.85 0.86
N ARG A 45 13.77 7.29 -0.15
CA ARG A 45 13.28 7.31 -1.54
C ARG A 45 12.02 6.46 -1.72
N ILE A 46 11.99 5.28 -1.12
CA ILE A 46 10.82 4.41 -1.25
C ILE A 46 9.63 5.00 -0.51
N MET A 47 9.83 5.62 0.66
CA MET A 47 8.76 6.31 1.39
C MET A 47 8.24 7.54 0.64
N GLN A 48 9.10 8.33 0.01
CA GLN A 48 8.65 9.41 -0.89
C GLN A 48 7.79 8.89 -2.04
N SER A 49 8.12 7.72 -2.56
CA SER A 49 7.35 7.08 -3.64
C SER A 49 6.00 6.55 -3.12
N VAL A 50 5.98 5.91 -1.96
CA VAL A 50 4.75 5.49 -1.25
C VAL A 50 3.84 6.68 -0.99
N GLN A 51 4.36 7.79 -0.47
CA GLN A 51 3.59 9.01 -0.22
C GLN A 51 3.00 9.60 -1.51
N SER A 52 3.79 9.60 -2.59
CA SER A 52 3.34 10.10 -3.89
C SER A 52 2.24 9.22 -4.47
N GLU A 53 2.38 7.89 -4.39
CA GLU A 53 1.33 6.93 -4.76
C GLU A 53 0.07 7.13 -3.91
N ASN A 54 0.23 7.31 -2.59
CA ASN A 54 -0.87 7.53 -1.66
C ASN A 54 -1.70 8.77 -2.01
N LYS A 55 -1.04 9.89 -2.35
CA LYS A 55 -1.71 11.12 -2.79
C LYS A 55 -2.50 10.92 -4.08
N VAL A 56 -1.90 10.23 -5.05
CA VAL A 56 -2.57 9.89 -6.31
C VAL A 56 -3.78 9.00 -6.05
N ASN A 57 -3.68 8.01 -5.17
CA ASN A 57 -4.80 7.13 -4.83
C ASN A 57 -5.95 7.88 -4.16
N LEU A 58 -5.64 8.79 -3.24
CA LEU A 58 -6.64 9.65 -2.60
C LEU A 58 -7.34 10.56 -3.61
N GLU A 59 -6.59 11.14 -4.55
CA GLU A 59 -7.13 11.96 -5.64
C GLU A 59 -8.07 11.14 -6.53
N GLU A 60 -7.64 9.96 -6.99
CA GLU A 60 -8.45 9.05 -7.82
C GLU A 60 -9.78 8.70 -7.15
N ILE A 61 -9.76 8.30 -5.87
CA ILE A 61 -10.97 7.99 -5.10
C ILE A 61 -11.87 9.23 -5.02
N SER A 62 -11.31 10.40 -4.70
CA SER A 62 -12.10 11.63 -4.55
C SER A 62 -12.81 12.07 -5.83
N VAL A 63 -12.21 11.78 -7.00
CA VAL A 63 -12.77 12.12 -8.31
C VAL A 63 -13.84 11.11 -8.75
N ILE A 64 -13.67 9.83 -8.42
CA ILE A 64 -14.52 8.76 -8.93
C ILE A 64 -15.73 8.50 -8.04
N ARG A 65 -15.60 8.60 -6.71
CA ARG A 65 -16.69 8.34 -5.78
C ARG A 65 -17.98 9.11 -6.09
N PRO A 66 -17.97 10.43 -6.35
CA PRO A 66 -19.21 11.16 -6.66
C PRO A 66 -19.91 10.64 -7.92
N ARG A 67 -19.16 10.07 -8.87
CA ARG A 67 -19.73 9.47 -10.09
C ARG A 67 -20.40 8.14 -9.79
N GLN A 68 -19.83 7.35 -8.88
CA GLN A 68 -20.44 6.09 -8.44
C GLN A 68 -21.67 6.33 -7.57
N GLU A 69 -21.64 7.33 -6.68
CA GLU A 69 -22.82 7.76 -5.91
C GLU A 69 -23.96 8.22 -6.83
N LYS A 70 -23.65 8.98 -7.88
CA LYS A 70 -24.64 9.36 -8.89
C LYS A 70 -25.19 8.16 -9.66
N LEU A 71 -24.34 7.18 -9.99
CA LEU A 71 -24.80 5.94 -10.62
C LEU A 71 -25.72 5.16 -9.67
N MET A 72 -25.39 5.09 -8.39
CA MET A 72 -26.22 4.47 -7.36
C MET A 72 -27.61 5.13 -7.29
N GLU A 73 -27.65 6.46 -7.22
CA GLU A 73 -28.89 7.23 -7.22
C GLU A 73 -29.72 6.96 -8.48
N ASN A 74 -29.08 6.88 -9.65
CA ASN A 74 -29.76 6.57 -10.90
C ASN A 74 -30.33 5.14 -10.92
N VAL A 75 -29.61 4.15 -10.35
CA VAL A 75 -30.13 2.78 -10.20
C VAL A 75 -31.34 2.79 -9.28
N GLU A 76 -31.25 3.47 -8.13
CA GLU A 76 -32.33 3.59 -7.15
C GLU A 76 -33.60 4.20 -7.75
N ASN A 77 -33.45 5.28 -8.52
CA ASN A 77 -34.56 5.95 -9.20
C ASN A 77 -35.28 5.08 -10.26
N HIS A 78 -34.64 4.01 -10.73
CA HIS A 78 -35.20 3.11 -11.75
C HIS A 78 -35.45 1.68 -11.24
N LEU A 79 -35.38 1.42 -9.92
CA LEU A 79 -35.59 0.08 -9.34
C LEU A 79 -36.88 -0.57 -9.84
N ASN A 80 -37.98 0.17 -9.78
CA ASN A 80 -39.32 -0.32 -10.14
C ASN A 80 -39.70 -0.07 -11.62
N ASP A 81 -38.76 0.44 -12.44
CA ASP A 81 -39.00 0.76 -13.85
C ASP A 81 -38.64 -0.40 -14.79
N ASN A 82 -39.60 -1.26 -15.10
CA ASN A 82 -39.39 -2.41 -15.98
C ASN A 82 -39.13 -2.05 -17.47
N GLY A 83 -39.15 -0.77 -17.85
CA GLY A 83 -38.85 -0.30 -19.20
C GLY A 83 -37.37 0.07 -19.41
N THR A 84 -36.63 0.39 -18.34
CA THR A 84 -35.23 0.81 -18.43
C THR A 84 -34.27 -0.32 -18.07
N THR A 85 -33.34 -0.60 -18.98
CA THR A 85 -32.28 -1.60 -18.80
C THR A 85 -31.13 -1.07 -17.95
N ILE A 86 -30.36 -1.97 -17.32
CA ILE A 86 -29.11 -1.61 -16.62
C ILE A 86 -28.13 -0.88 -17.55
N LEU A 87 -28.02 -1.29 -18.82
CA LEU A 87 -27.16 -0.63 -19.81
C LEU A 87 -27.57 0.83 -20.06
N GLN A 88 -28.87 1.13 -20.12
CA GLN A 88 -29.36 2.50 -20.27
C GLN A 88 -29.05 3.34 -19.03
N ILE A 89 -29.18 2.77 -17.82
CA ILE A 89 -28.81 3.45 -16.56
C ILE A 89 -27.31 3.77 -16.54
N LEU A 90 -26.47 2.80 -16.89
CA LEU A 90 -25.02 2.99 -17.00
C LEU A 90 -24.68 4.08 -18.02
N SER A 91 -25.29 4.04 -19.21
CA SER A 91 -25.03 4.99 -20.29
C SER A 91 -25.38 6.42 -19.89
N LYS A 92 -26.52 6.62 -19.21
CA LYS A 92 -26.93 7.93 -18.67
C LYS A 92 -26.01 8.44 -17.55
N SER A 93 -25.33 7.53 -16.85
CA SER A 93 -24.43 7.85 -15.74
C SER A 93 -22.97 8.02 -16.14
N GLY A 94 -22.62 7.87 -17.42
CA GLY A 94 -21.23 7.92 -17.89
C GLY A 94 -20.46 6.60 -17.70
N GLY A 95 -21.17 5.50 -17.46
CA GLY A 95 -20.64 4.14 -17.28
C GLY A 95 -20.26 3.79 -15.85
N PHE A 96 -19.79 2.56 -15.67
CA PHE A 96 -19.23 2.09 -14.41
C PHE A 96 -17.75 2.49 -14.34
N LYS A 97 -17.36 3.29 -13.34
CA LYS A 97 -16.01 3.84 -13.19
C LYS A 97 -15.37 3.29 -11.93
N ILE A 98 -14.08 2.97 -12.02
CA ILE A 98 -13.29 2.33 -10.95
C ILE A 98 -12.01 3.15 -10.75
N PRO A 99 -11.64 3.52 -9.52
CA PRO A 99 -10.39 4.21 -9.23
C PRO A 99 -9.18 3.32 -9.47
N ALA A 100 -8.14 3.89 -10.07
CA ALA A 100 -6.88 3.20 -10.34
C ALA A 100 -5.98 3.25 -9.11
N ILE A 101 -6.12 2.27 -8.21
CA ILE A 101 -5.32 2.20 -6.97
C ILE A 101 -3.92 1.63 -7.25
N LYS A 102 -2.88 2.39 -6.89
CA LYS A 102 -1.46 2.06 -7.07
C LYS A 102 -0.84 1.54 -5.77
N ASN A 103 0.02 0.53 -5.89
CA ASN A 103 0.76 -0.06 -4.76
C ASN A 103 2.16 -0.58 -5.16
N ALA A 104 2.75 -0.01 -6.22
CA ALA A 104 4.01 -0.52 -6.77
C ALA A 104 5.19 -0.28 -5.80
N SER A 105 5.20 0.86 -5.11
CA SER A 105 6.25 1.21 -4.15
C SER A 105 6.22 0.29 -2.93
N TRP A 106 5.03 -0.08 -2.44
CA TRP A 106 4.89 -1.06 -1.36
C TRP A 106 5.41 -2.44 -1.77
N LYS A 107 5.02 -2.93 -2.96
CA LYS A 107 5.51 -4.21 -3.50
C LYS A 107 7.04 -4.25 -3.68
N ALA A 108 7.64 -3.13 -4.06
CA ALA A 108 9.10 -3.03 -4.18
C ALA A 108 9.79 -3.06 -2.80
N LEU A 109 9.17 -2.48 -1.77
CA LEU A 109 9.68 -2.51 -0.40
C LEU A 109 9.65 -3.93 0.19
N THR A 110 8.52 -4.63 0.08
CA THR A 110 8.35 -5.98 0.67
C THR A 110 9.31 -7.01 0.08
N GLY A 111 9.73 -6.83 -1.18
CA GLY A 111 10.69 -7.69 -1.86
C GLY A 111 12.17 -7.40 -1.56
N SER A 112 12.50 -6.37 -0.78
CA SER A 112 13.89 -5.91 -0.63
C SER A 112 14.38 -5.71 0.81
N LYS A 113 13.75 -4.83 1.58
CA LYS A 113 14.26 -4.33 2.88
C LYS A 113 13.14 -4.04 3.88
N ILE A 114 12.18 -4.94 3.98
CA ILE A 114 11.00 -4.80 4.87
C ILE A 114 11.40 -4.68 6.34
N GLU A 115 12.53 -5.28 6.73
CA GLU A 115 13.08 -5.27 8.09
C GLU A 115 13.51 -3.88 8.58
N LEU A 116 13.66 -2.91 7.68
CA LEU A 116 14.02 -1.53 8.02
C LEU A 116 12.84 -0.67 8.45
N MET A 117 11.61 -1.16 8.27
CA MET A 117 10.40 -0.39 8.53
C MET A 117 9.83 -0.68 9.91
N ASP A 118 9.28 0.35 10.55
CA ASP A 118 8.59 0.20 11.82
C ASP A 118 7.27 -0.58 11.65
N TYR A 119 6.88 -1.30 12.71
CA TYR A 119 5.69 -2.13 12.70
C TYR A 119 4.40 -1.35 12.35
N LYS A 120 4.28 -0.09 12.77
CA LYS A 120 3.05 0.70 12.55
C LYS A 120 2.87 0.98 11.06
N THR A 121 3.93 1.41 10.38
CA THR A 121 3.93 1.65 8.94
C THR A 121 3.73 0.34 8.17
N LEU A 122 4.41 -0.74 8.57
CA LEU A 122 4.22 -2.08 7.98
C LEU A 122 2.78 -2.55 8.05
N LYS A 123 2.14 -2.41 9.22
CA LYS A 123 0.76 -2.82 9.43
C LYS A 123 -0.19 -2.08 8.48
N ILE A 124 -0.09 -0.75 8.39
CA ILE A 124 -0.99 0.02 7.52
C ILE A 124 -0.78 -0.31 6.05
N LEU A 125 0.46 -0.46 5.60
CA LEU A 125 0.73 -0.83 4.21
C LEU A 125 0.22 -2.24 3.87
N SER A 126 0.30 -3.18 4.82
CA SER A 126 -0.31 -4.50 4.69
C SER A 126 -1.84 -4.42 4.63
N ASP A 127 -2.47 -3.65 5.52
CA ASP A 127 -3.92 -3.44 5.56
C ASP A 127 -4.42 -2.81 4.24
N ILE A 128 -3.65 -1.87 3.66
CA ILE A 128 -3.91 -1.29 2.33
C ILE A 128 -3.87 -2.36 1.24
N GLU A 129 -2.84 -3.21 1.24
CA GLU A 129 -2.70 -4.27 0.24
C GLU A 129 -3.87 -5.26 0.30
N GLU A 130 -4.25 -5.68 1.51
CA GLU A 130 -5.40 -6.57 1.73
C GLU A 130 -6.71 -5.89 1.32
N GLY A 131 -6.91 -4.63 1.70
CA GLY A 131 -8.06 -3.82 1.28
C GLY A 131 -8.16 -3.69 -0.24
N GLN A 132 -7.04 -3.51 -0.93
CA GLN A 132 -7.01 -3.42 -2.39
C GLN A 132 -7.41 -4.74 -3.05
N LYS A 133 -6.92 -5.89 -2.55
CA LYS A 133 -7.32 -7.21 -3.07
C LYS A 133 -8.82 -7.46 -2.90
N ALA A 134 -9.37 -7.09 -1.74
CA ALA A 134 -10.80 -7.20 -1.47
C ALA A 134 -11.61 -6.29 -2.41
N PHE A 135 -11.14 -5.06 -2.65
CA PHE A 135 -11.74 -4.12 -3.58
C PHE A 135 -11.76 -4.64 -5.02
N GLU A 136 -10.62 -5.10 -5.53
CA GLU A 136 -10.50 -5.70 -6.86
C GLU A 136 -11.45 -6.90 -7.04
N SER A 137 -11.55 -7.77 -6.02
CA SER A 137 -12.45 -8.92 -6.07
C SER A 137 -13.94 -8.52 -6.17
N LYS A 138 -14.34 -7.45 -5.48
CA LYS A 138 -15.72 -6.91 -5.55
C LYS A 138 -16.02 -6.30 -6.92
N ILE A 139 -15.04 -5.61 -7.50
CA ILE A 139 -15.12 -5.07 -8.86
C ILE A 139 -15.30 -6.20 -9.88
N ASP A 140 -14.51 -7.27 -9.77
CA ASP A 140 -14.59 -8.42 -10.67
C ASP A 140 -15.97 -9.09 -10.60
N TYR A 141 -16.53 -9.21 -9.39
CA TYR A 141 -17.88 -9.73 -9.20
C TYR A 141 -18.94 -8.79 -9.80
N ALA A 142 -18.86 -7.48 -9.54
CA ALA A 142 -19.80 -6.49 -10.07
C ALA A 142 -19.77 -6.40 -11.59
N THR A 143 -18.59 -6.42 -12.20
CA THR A 143 -18.44 -6.39 -13.67
C THR A 143 -18.96 -7.68 -14.30
N SER A 144 -18.68 -8.84 -13.71
CA SER A 144 -19.23 -10.12 -14.15
C SER A 144 -20.75 -10.13 -14.11
N PHE A 145 -21.35 -9.65 -13.01
CA PHE A 145 -22.78 -9.48 -12.88
C PHE A 145 -23.34 -8.55 -13.97
N LEU A 146 -22.71 -7.38 -14.16
CA LEU A 146 -23.13 -6.41 -15.17
C LEU A 146 -23.15 -7.02 -16.57
N TYR A 147 -22.09 -7.70 -17.00
CA TYR A 147 -22.01 -8.31 -18.32
C TYR A 147 -23.12 -9.35 -18.58
N GLN A 148 -23.54 -10.08 -17.54
CA GLN A 148 -24.62 -11.05 -17.63
C GLN A 148 -26.01 -10.39 -17.65
N ASN A 149 -26.15 -9.18 -17.10
CA ASN A 149 -27.43 -8.55 -16.83
C ASN A 149 -27.62 -7.17 -17.51
N LEU A 150 -26.78 -6.80 -18.49
CA LEU A 150 -26.85 -5.48 -19.16
C LEU A 150 -28.25 -5.12 -19.69
N ASN A 151 -28.97 -6.11 -20.23
CA ASN A 151 -30.30 -5.93 -20.81
C ASN A 151 -31.44 -6.23 -19.82
N ALA A 152 -31.13 -6.57 -18.56
CA ALA A 152 -32.14 -6.82 -17.55
C ALA A 152 -32.87 -5.52 -17.20
N THR A 153 -34.18 -5.63 -17.01
CA THR A 153 -35.06 -4.52 -16.60
C THR A 153 -35.75 -4.78 -15.25
N GLY A 154 -35.62 -6.00 -14.70
CA GLY A 154 -36.26 -6.39 -13.45
C GLY A 154 -35.72 -5.65 -12.23
N GLU A 155 -36.57 -5.59 -11.20
CA GLU A 155 -36.24 -4.98 -9.91
C GLU A 155 -35.14 -5.76 -9.18
N ASP A 156 -35.16 -7.10 -9.28
CA ASP A 156 -34.19 -7.99 -8.64
C ASP A 156 -32.77 -7.72 -9.13
N GLU A 157 -32.55 -7.67 -10.45
CA GLU A 157 -31.22 -7.43 -11.01
C GLU A 157 -30.70 -6.03 -10.66
N LYS A 158 -31.58 -5.02 -10.66
CA LYS A 158 -31.19 -3.66 -10.27
C LYS A 158 -30.90 -3.55 -8.78
N THR A 159 -31.64 -4.26 -7.94
CA THR A 159 -31.40 -4.34 -6.50
C THR A 159 -30.05 -5.00 -6.22
N ILE A 160 -29.75 -6.11 -6.89
CA ILE A 160 -28.44 -6.76 -6.79
C ILE A 160 -27.35 -5.79 -7.25
N PHE A 161 -27.54 -5.10 -8.39
CA PHE A 161 -26.57 -4.12 -8.85
C PHE A 161 -26.33 -2.98 -7.85
N LYS A 162 -27.41 -2.47 -7.23
CA LYS A 162 -27.35 -1.47 -6.15
C LYS A 162 -26.48 -1.95 -4.98
N VAL A 163 -26.70 -3.18 -4.52
CA VAL A 163 -25.88 -3.77 -3.43
C VAL A 163 -24.41 -3.85 -3.82
N LEU A 164 -24.11 -4.29 -5.04
CA LEU A 164 -22.73 -4.41 -5.52
C LEU A 164 -22.03 -3.05 -5.66
N LEU A 165 -22.74 -2.01 -6.11
CA LEU A 165 -22.21 -0.65 -6.11
C LEU A 165 -21.89 -0.19 -4.67
N ASN A 166 -22.72 -0.55 -3.70
CA ASN A 166 -22.57 -0.10 -2.32
C ASN A 166 -21.34 -0.76 -1.69
N ASP A 167 -21.16 -2.06 -1.91
CA ASP A 167 -19.99 -2.80 -1.44
C ASP A 167 -18.67 -2.23 -1.98
N ILE A 168 -18.68 -1.69 -3.20
CA ILE A 168 -17.54 -1.05 -3.85
C ILE A 168 -17.27 0.31 -3.21
N ILE A 169 -18.29 1.17 -3.09
CA ILE A 169 -18.16 2.48 -2.43
C ILE A 169 -17.67 2.33 -0.99
N ASP A 170 -18.20 1.35 -0.24
CA ASP A 170 -17.76 1.06 1.13
C ASP A 170 -16.29 0.64 1.20
N SER A 171 -15.81 -0.11 0.21
CA SER A 171 -14.39 -0.49 0.11
C SER A 171 -13.50 0.71 -0.23
N GLU A 172 -13.96 1.61 -1.09
CA GLU A 172 -13.26 2.88 -1.35
C GLU A 172 -13.15 3.73 -0.09
N ASN A 173 -14.21 3.79 0.72
CA ASN A 173 -14.21 4.50 2.00
C ASN A 173 -13.23 3.88 3.00
N GLN A 174 -13.12 2.55 3.03
CA GLN A 174 -12.14 1.84 3.87
C GLN A 174 -10.70 2.12 3.41
N LEU A 175 -10.44 2.03 2.11
CA LEU A 175 -9.13 2.34 1.53
C LEU A 175 -8.73 3.80 1.77
N GLU A 176 -9.66 4.75 1.58
CA GLU A 176 -9.39 6.16 1.87
C GLU A 176 -9.00 6.37 3.33
N LYS A 177 -9.67 5.72 4.28
CA LYS A 177 -9.32 5.81 5.71
C LYS A 177 -7.90 5.33 5.97
N LEU A 178 -7.50 4.20 5.37
CA LEU A 178 -6.15 3.66 5.51
C LEU A 178 -5.10 4.59 4.88
N PHE A 179 -5.38 5.15 3.70
CA PHE A 179 -4.51 6.13 3.06
C PHE A 179 -4.33 7.40 3.89
N ARG A 180 -5.39 7.88 4.55
CA ARG A 180 -5.32 9.03 5.46
C ARG A 180 -4.58 8.71 6.75
N GLU A 181 -4.72 7.50 7.28
CA GLU A 181 -3.96 7.04 8.44
C GLU A 181 -2.46 7.00 8.13
N LEU A 182 -2.09 6.55 6.93
CA LEU A 182 -0.71 6.57 6.45
C LEU A 182 -0.11 8.00 6.38
N GLU A 183 -0.87 8.99 5.87
CA GLU A 183 -0.44 10.41 5.89
C GLU A 183 -0.26 10.95 7.32
N GLY A 184 -1.10 10.49 8.26
CA GLY A 184 -1.02 10.85 9.66
C GLY A 184 0.22 10.29 10.36
N ILE A 185 0.73 9.13 9.95
CA ILE A 185 2.01 8.59 10.45
C ILE A 185 3.18 9.46 9.98
N ASP A 186 3.20 9.79 8.69
CA ASP A 186 4.30 10.54 8.09
C ASP A 186 4.51 11.91 8.75
N SER A 187 3.39 12.59 9.04
CA SER A 187 3.38 13.88 9.73
C SER A 187 3.99 13.83 11.15
N GLN A 188 4.01 12.64 11.78
CA GLN A 188 4.66 12.43 13.08
C GLN A 188 6.15 12.07 12.96
N GLN A 189 6.59 11.55 11.81
CA GLN A 189 7.99 11.19 11.58
C GLN A 189 8.85 12.37 11.09
N THR A 190 8.27 13.37 10.42
CA THR A 190 8.97 14.59 9.97
C THR A 190 9.07 15.69 11.04
N GLY A 191 8.58 15.45 12.25
CA GLY A 191 8.43 16.44 13.33
C GLY A 191 9.53 16.46 14.40
N ASN A 192 10.76 16.02 14.11
CA ASN A 192 11.93 16.11 15.00
C ASN A 192 13.18 16.58 14.25
#